data_AF-A0A916WB69-F1
#
_entry.id   AF-A0A916WB69-F1
#
_cell.length_a   1.000
_cell.length_b   1.000
_cell.length_c   1.000
_cell.angle_alpha   90.00
_cell.angle_beta   90.00
_cell.angle_gamma   90.00
#
_symmetry.space_group_name_H-M   'P 1'
#
loop_
_entity.id
_entity.type
_entity.pdbx_description
1 polymer ?
#
loop_
_entity_poly.entity_id
_entity_poly.type
_entity_poly.pdbx_seq_one_letter_code
_entity_poly.pdbx_strand_id
1 'polypeptide(L)'
;MGKSKNEQEKLRTQRDYQKEYRDRMRAERRPGRDDVARVCLHLMIMNADKKGGQDVGRLIEVIAEPLTEQGFDQNASLDVIENLIEKYTKGKWDFRRKMHLRRRPGDGGTDGTKKS
;
A
#
# COMPACT_ATOMS: atom_id res chain seq x y z
N MET A 1 -32.72 16.02 7.30
CA MET A 1 -33.15 15.31 8.53
C MET A 1 -31.92 14.96 9.35
N GLY A 2 -31.86 15.32 10.64
CA GLY A 2 -30.72 15.05 11.52
C GLY A 2 -30.78 13.62 12.06
N LYS A 3 -29.61 12.96 12.16
CA LYS A 3 -29.50 11.59 12.70
C LYS A 3 -29.98 11.53 14.15
N SER A 4 -30.77 10.51 14.48
CA SER A 4 -31.32 10.30 15.82
C SER A 4 -30.20 10.09 16.87
N LYS A 5 -30.47 10.38 18.15
CA LYS A 5 -29.49 10.20 19.25
C LYS A 5 -28.87 8.79 19.26
N ASN A 6 -29.66 7.76 18.94
CA ASN A 6 -29.24 6.36 18.90
C ASN A 6 -28.32 6.05 17.70
N GLU A 7 -28.58 6.64 16.52
CA GLU A 7 -27.68 6.54 15.37
C GLU A 7 -26.35 7.27 15.60
N GLN A 8 -26.38 8.42 16.26
CA GLN A 8 -25.17 9.17 16.61
C GLN A 8 -24.31 8.38 17.60
N GLU A 9 -24.92 7.70 18.57
CA GLU A 9 -24.23 6.86 19.55
C GLU A 9 -23.59 5.63 18.89
N LYS A 10 -24.32 4.93 18.00
CA LYS A 10 -23.76 3.81 17.22
C LYS A 10 -22.58 4.23 16.33
N LEU A 11 -22.67 5.38 15.68
CA LEU A 11 -21.59 5.91 14.85
C LEU A 11 -20.34 6.28 15.67
N ARG A 12 -20.53 6.82 16.89
CA ARG A 12 -19.42 7.09 17.81
C ARG A 12 -18.73 5.80 18.23
N THR A 13 -19.49 4.81 18.67
CA THR A 13 -18.97 3.50 19.09
C THR A 13 -18.21 2.81 17.95
N GLN A 14 -18.75 2.80 16.73
CA GLN A 14 -18.03 2.27 15.56
C GLN A 14 -16.74 3.01 15.27
N ARG A 15 -16.73 4.35 15.40
CA ARG A 15 -15.54 5.16 15.18
C ARG A 15 -14.45 4.86 16.21
N ASP A 16 -14.84 4.66 17.46
CA ASP A 16 -13.92 4.37 18.56
C ASP A 16 -13.33 2.96 18.40
N TYR A 17 -14.14 1.94 18.07
CA TYR A 17 -13.64 0.61 17.71
C TYR A 17 -12.69 0.62 16.52
N GLN A 18 -13.01 1.37 15.45
CA GLN A 18 -12.11 1.50 14.30
C GLN A 18 -10.83 2.26 14.65
N LYS A 19 -10.87 3.15 15.63
CA LYS A 19 -9.67 3.85 16.13
C LYS A 19 -8.78 2.89 16.90
N GLU A 20 -9.32 2.16 17.87
CA GLU A 20 -8.57 1.17 18.65
C GLU A 20 -7.97 0.06 17.78
N TYR A 21 -8.75 -0.44 16.81
CA TYR A 21 -8.26 -1.42 15.84
C TYR A 21 -7.07 -0.87 15.06
N ARG A 22 -7.15 0.36 14.54
CA ARG A 22 -6.04 1.00 13.84
C ARG A 22 -4.84 1.25 14.75
N ASP A 23 -5.06 1.65 15.99
CA ASP A 23 -3.98 1.92 16.95
C ASP A 23 -3.24 0.63 17.33
N ARG A 24 -3.96 -0.49 17.52
CA ARG A 24 -3.36 -1.82 17.72
C ARG A 24 -2.54 -2.27 16.52
N MET A 25 -3.09 -2.15 15.31
CA MET A 25 -2.37 -2.51 14.07
C MET A 25 -1.09 -1.68 13.88
N ARG A 26 -1.10 -0.40 14.28
CA ARG A 26 0.10 0.46 14.27
C ARG A 26 1.12 0.02 15.31
N ALA A 27 0.68 -0.34 16.52
CA ALA A 27 1.57 -0.83 17.58
C ALA A 27 2.24 -2.15 17.18
N GLU A 28 1.48 -3.06 16.57
CA GLU A 28 1.97 -4.32 16.01
C GLU A 28 2.82 -4.13 14.74
N ARG A 29 2.90 -2.90 14.20
CA ARG A 29 3.57 -2.57 12.93
C ARG A 29 3.10 -3.46 11.77
N ARG A 30 1.86 -3.94 11.85
CA ARG A 30 1.31 -4.91 10.91
C ARG A 30 0.99 -4.24 9.57
N PRO A 31 1.48 -4.75 8.43
CA PRO A 31 1.14 -4.19 7.13
C PRO A 31 -0.34 -4.41 6.82
N GLY A 32 -0.97 -3.39 6.26
CA GLY A 32 -2.33 -3.51 5.71
C GLY A 32 -2.34 -4.15 4.32
N ARG A 33 -3.53 -4.50 3.83
CA ARG A 33 -3.72 -5.02 2.46
C ARG A 33 -3.11 -4.11 1.39
N ASP A 34 -3.33 -2.81 1.51
CA ASP A 34 -2.79 -1.79 0.60
C ASP A 34 -1.26 -1.69 0.69
N ASP A 35 -0.66 -1.90 1.87
CA ASP A 35 0.80 -1.92 1.99
C ASP A 35 1.40 -3.11 1.23
N VAL A 36 0.79 -4.29 1.37
CA VAL A 36 1.19 -5.50 0.64
C VAL A 36 0.97 -5.32 -0.86
N ALA A 37 -0.20 -4.85 -1.27
CA ALA A 37 -0.53 -4.64 -2.68
C ALA A 37 0.46 -3.68 -3.37
N ARG A 38 0.84 -2.59 -2.71
CA ARG A 38 1.83 -1.64 -3.25
C ARG A 38 3.21 -2.26 -3.41
N VAL A 39 3.66 -3.05 -2.45
CA VAL A 39 4.96 -3.75 -2.53
C VAL A 39 4.93 -4.80 -3.63
N CYS A 40 3.87 -5.61 -3.71
CA CYS A 40 3.69 -6.60 -4.77
C CYS A 40 3.71 -5.95 -6.16
N LEU A 41 2.92 -4.88 -6.36
CA LEU A 41 2.85 -4.17 -7.63
C LEU A 41 4.21 -3.61 -8.04
N HIS A 42 4.93 -2.98 -7.11
CA HIS A 42 6.28 -2.48 -7.36
C HIS A 42 7.23 -3.59 -7.80
N LEU A 43 7.24 -4.73 -7.11
CA LEU A 43 8.08 -5.87 -7.46
C LEU A 43 7.71 -6.46 -8.82
N MET A 44 6.42 -6.57 -9.14
CA MET A 44 5.97 -7.06 -10.45
C MET A 44 6.45 -6.16 -11.58
N ILE A 45 6.28 -4.84 -11.44
CA ILE A 45 6.70 -3.85 -12.44
C ILE A 45 8.22 -3.86 -12.59
N MET A 46 8.98 -3.81 -11.50
CA MET A 46 10.44 -3.82 -11.56
C MET A 46 11.00 -5.12 -12.15
N ASN A 47 10.34 -6.26 -11.89
CA ASN A 47 10.75 -7.54 -12.47
C ASN A 47 10.42 -7.63 -13.96
N ALA A 48 9.26 -7.12 -14.38
CA ALA A 48 8.88 -7.07 -15.79
C ALA A 48 9.83 -6.14 -16.57
N ASP A 49 10.12 -4.96 -16.03
CA ASP A 49 11.04 -3.99 -16.64
C ASP A 49 12.45 -4.57 -16.83
N LYS A 50 12.99 -5.27 -15.81
CA LYS A 50 14.28 -5.97 -15.89
C LYS A 50 14.33 -7.05 -16.96
N LYS A 51 13.20 -7.71 -17.25
CA LYS A 51 13.11 -8.77 -18.27
C LYS A 51 12.87 -8.21 -19.67
N GLY A 52 12.48 -6.94 -19.78
CA GLY A 52 12.32 -6.20 -21.04
C GLY A 52 10.87 -5.80 -21.33
N GLY A 53 10.69 -4.96 -22.36
CA GLY A 53 9.40 -4.31 -22.65
C GLY A 53 8.22 -5.25 -22.95
N GLN A 54 8.46 -6.47 -23.46
CA GLN A 54 7.39 -7.45 -23.70
C GLN A 54 6.72 -7.93 -22.42
N ASP A 55 7.48 -8.11 -21.33
CA ASP A 55 6.94 -8.55 -20.04
C ASP A 55 6.15 -7.44 -19.35
N VAL A 56 6.51 -6.18 -19.59
CA VAL A 56 5.77 -5.02 -19.11
C VAL A 56 4.41 -4.91 -19.82
N GLY A 57 4.39 -5.07 -21.15
CA GLY A 57 3.13 -5.08 -21.92
C GLY A 57 2.17 -6.16 -21.43
N ARG A 58 2.66 -7.39 -21.25
CA ARG A 58 1.83 -8.50 -20.72
C ARG A 58 1.33 -8.22 -19.30
N LEU A 59 2.15 -7.60 -18.45
CA LEU A 59 1.73 -7.22 -17.11
C LEU A 59 0.60 -6.18 -17.14
N ILE A 60 0.64 -5.22 -18.06
CA ILE A 60 -0.42 -4.22 -18.24
C ILE A 60 -1.75 -4.91 -18.60
N GLU A 61 -1.74 -5.79 -19.59
CA GLU A 61 -2.93 -6.51 -20.05
C GLU A 61 -3.58 -7.33 -18.92
N VAL A 62 -2.76 -8.09 -18.18
CA VAL A 62 -3.22 -8.93 -17.05
C VAL A 62 -3.86 -8.10 -15.92
N ILE A 63 -3.48 -6.83 -15.76
CA ILE A 63 -4.09 -5.94 -14.76
C ILE A 63 -5.33 -5.23 -15.33
N ALA A 64 -5.29 -4.81 -16.59
CA ALA A 64 -6.36 -4.03 -17.22
C ALA A 64 -7.62 -4.87 -17.47
N GLU A 65 -7.49 -6.15 -17.82
CA GLU A 65 -8.63 -7.04 -18.08
C GLU A 65 -9.55 -7.18 -16.85
N PRO A 66 -9.06 -7.57 -15.64
CA PRO A 66 -9.90 -7.63 -14.45
C PRO A 66 -10.50 -6.28 -14.01
N LEU A 67 -9.85 -5.16 -14.32
CA LEU A 67 -10.42 -3.83 -14.04
C LEU A 67 -11.60 -3.54 -14.99
N THR A 68 -11.45 -3.89 -16.26
CA THR A 68 -12.53 -3.74 -17.25
C THR A 68 -13.72 -4.62 -16.90
N GLU A 69 -13.48 -5.87 -16.44
CA GLU A 69 -14.54 -6.78 -15.97
C GLU A 69 -15.32 -6.23 -14.76
N GLN A 70 -14.69 -5.43 -13.92
CA GLN A 70 -15.34 -4.73 -12.80
C GLN A 70 -16.15 -3.50 -13.25
N GLY A 71 -16.12 -3.17 -14.54
CA GLY A 71 -16.82 -2.02 -15.12
C GLY A 71 -16.01 -0.72 -15.10
N PHE A 72 -14.69 -0.77 -14.86
CA PHE A 72 -13.82 0.39 -15.06
C PHE A 72 -13.58 0.64 -16.55
N ASP A 73 -13.39 1.90 -16.93
CA ASP A 73 -13.03 2.26 -18.30
C ASP A 73 -11.63 1.73 -18.64
N GLN A 74 -11.50 1.07 -19.79
CA GLN A 74 -10.26 0.40 -20.19
C GLN A 74 -9.14 1.40 -20.42
N ASN A 75 -9.40 2.51 -21.12
CA ASN A 75 -8.38 3.50 -21.44
C ASN A 75 -7.90 4.22 -20.18
N ALA A 76 -8.84 4.63 -19.31
CA ALA A 76 -8.50 5.22 -18.02
C ALA A 76 -7.70 4.26 -17.13
N SER A 77 -7.99 2.95 -17.20
CA SER A 77 -7.23 1.93 -16.48
C SER A 77 -5.80 1.81 -17.03
N LEU A 78 -5.64 1.76 -18.35
CA LEU A 78 -4.33 1.73 -19.02
C LEU A 78 -3.50 2.97 -18.65
N ASP A 79 -4.08 4.17 -18.75
CA ASP A 79 -3.40 5.43 -18.39
C ASP A 79 -2.86 5.41 -16.95
N VAL A 80 -3.67 4.90 -16.00
CA VAL A 80 -3.25 4.79 -14.60
C VAL A 80 -2.11 3.78 -14.45
N ILE A 81 -2.18 2.64 -15.14
CA ILE A 81 -1.15 1.59 -15.08
C ILE A 81 0.17 2.10 -15.68
N GLU A 82 0.13 2.75 -16.84
CA GLU A 82 1.32 3.31 -17.51
C GLU A 82 2.00 4.37 -16.64
N ASN A 83 1.21 5.28 -16.06
CA ASN A 83 1.72 6.28 -15.11
C ASN A 83 2.38 5.63 -13.88
N LEU A 84 1.83 4.52 -13.38
CA LEU A 84 2.43 3.77 -12.27
C LEU A 84 3.75 3.12 -12.68
N ILE A 85 3.81 2.52 -13.87
CA ILE A 85 5.04 1.92 -14.41
C ILE A 85 6.12 2.98 -14.54
N GLU A 86 5.85 4.10 -15.21
CA GLU A 86 6.80 5.19 -15.37
C GLU A 86 7.34 5.69 -14.04
N LYS A 87 6.45 5.85 -13.07
CA LYS A 87 6.79 6.33 -11.73
C LYS A 87 7.71 5.37 -10.98
N TYR A 88 7.54 4.06 -11.15
CA TYR A 88 8.39 3.06 -10.51
C TYR A 88 9.70 2.82 -11.25
N THR A 89 9.73 2.90 -12.58
CA THR A 89 10.93 2.62 -13.39
C THR A 89 11.84 3.84 -13.56
N LYS A 90 11.26 5.05 -13.76
CA LYS A 90 12.02 6.30 -13.96
C LYS A 90 12.22 7.11 -12.69
N GLY A 91 11.36 6.91 -11.68
CA GLY A 91 11.35 7.72 -10.46
C GLY A 91 12.22 7.15 -9.34
N LYS A 92 12.83 8.04 -8.54
CA LYS A 92 13.24 7.74 -7.16
C LYS A 92 12.00 7.58 -6.26
N TRP A 93 11.06 6.74 -6.65
CA TRP A 93 9.85 6.50 -5.86
C TRP A 93 10.23 5.73 -4.60
N ASP A 94 10.44 6.49 -3.53
CA ASP A 94 10.73 5.95 -2.22
C ASP A 94 9.40 5.68 -1.52
N PHE A 95 9.15 4.44 -1.10
CA PHE A 95 7.96 4.11 -0.31
C PHE A 95 7.92 5.07 0.87
N ARG A 96 6.96 6.01 0.86
CA ARG A 96 6.85 7.01 1.93
C ARG A 96 6.63 6.28 3.25
N ARG A 97 7.71 6.09 4.01
CA ARG A 97 7.69 5.34 5.26
C ARG A 97 6.68 5.98 6.19
N LYS A 98 5.72 5.18 6.67
CA LYS A 98 4.72 5.67 7.62
C LYS A 98 5.43 6.17 8.88
N MET A 99 5.03 7.33 9.40
CA MET A 99 5.72 8.00 10.50
C MET A 99 5.85 7.12 11.76
N HIS A 100 4.81 6.32 12.06
CA HIS A 100 4.82 5.36 13.18
C HIS A 100 5.73 4.15 12.96
N LEU A 101 6.25 3.95 11.74
CA LEU A 101 7.25 2.93 11.44
C LEU A 101 8.69 3.46 11.54
N ARG A 102 8.89 4.77 11.72
CA ARG A 102 10.22 5.34 12.00
C ARG A 102 10.70 4.80 13.35
N ARG A 103 11.91 4.22 13.39
CA ARG A 103 12.60 3.95 14.66
C ARG A 103 12.67 5.25 15.44
N ARG A 104 12.31 5.26 16.73
CA ARG A 104 12.71 6.38 17.57
C ARG A 104 14.24 6.33 17.71
N PRO A 105 14.94 7.47 17.72
CA PRO A 105 16.34 7.49 18.12
C PRO A 105 16.43 6.90 19.53
N GLY A 106 16.92 5.66 19.67
CA GLY A 106 16.96 4.93 20.94
C GLY A 106 16.58 3.44 20.88
N ASP A 107 15.85 2.98 19.85
CA ASP A 107 15.46 1.55 19.72
C ASP A 107 16.60 0.63 19.23
N GLY A 108 17.86 1.08 19.33
CA GLY A 108 19.04 0.29 19.04
C GLY A 108 19.35 -0.62 20.22
N GLY A 109 18.74 -1.81 20.24
CA GLY A 109 19.16 -2.90 21.13
C GLY A 109 20.67 -3.10 21.03
N THR A 110 21.32 -3.09 22.18
CA THR A 110 22.68 -3.55 22.40
C THR A 110 22.83 -4.95 21.81
N ASP A 111 23.55 -5.08 20.71
CA ASP A 111 24.02 -6.38 20.21
C ASP A 111 25.53 -6.47 20.35
N GLY A 112 25.96 -7.64 20.80
CA GLY A 112 27.15 -7.88 21.58
C GLY A 112 28.45 -7.73 20.78
N THR A 113 29.44 -7.13 21.44
CA THR A 113 30.84 -7.38 21.13
C THR A 113 31.47 -8.07 22.35
N LYS A 114 31.26 -9.39 22.46
CA LYS A 114 32.26 -10.24 23.11
C LYS A 114 33.43 -10.32 22.13
N LYS A 115 34.47 -9.52 22.40
CA LYS A 115 35.80 -9.74 21.81
C LYS A 115 36.42 -10.93 22.53
N SER A 116 36.65 -12.01 21.77
CA SER A 116 37.71 -12.98 22.05
C SER A 116 39.06 -12.37 21.66
#